data_AF-A0A1G7HVK0-F1
#
_entry.id   AF-A0A1G7HVK0-F1
#
_cell.length_a   1.000
_cell.length_b   1.000
_cell.length_c   1.000
_cell.angle_alpha   90.00
_cell.angle_beta   90.00
_cell.angle_gamma   90.00
#
_symmetry.space_group_name_H-M   'P 1'
#
loop_
_entity.id
_entity.type
_entity.pdbx_description
1 polymer ?
#
loop_
_entity_poly.entity_id
_entity_poly.type
_entity_poly.pdbx_seq_one_letter_code
_entity_poly.pdbx_strand_id
1 'polypeptide(L)' 'MLNILYLFQIPMGTRNPDDNGPIDFSSPFDVMMYIIMPVLMILLYIFWRRNKKKNGN' A
#
# COMPACT_ATOMS: atom_id res chain seq x y z
N MET A 1 -0.38 25.05 27.70
CA MET A 1 -0.87 23.69 28.05
C MET A 1 -1.79 23.05 26.99
N LEU A 2 -2.02 23.65 25.82
CA LEU A 2 -2.92 23.09 24.78
C LEU A 2 -2.27 22.01 23.89
N ASN A 3 -0.94 22.06 23.68
CA ASN A 3 -0.25 21.19 22.71
C ASN A 3 -0.13 19.71 23.11
N ILE A 4 -0.15 19.39 24.41
CA ILE A 4 0.02 18.00 24.88
C ILE A 4 -1.20 17.14 24.54
N LEU A 5 -2.41 17.71 24.54
CA LEU A 5 -3.64 16.98 24.24
C LEU A 5 -3.73 16.54 22.79
N TYR A 6 -3.13 17.29 21.84
CA TYR A 6 -3.08 16.92 20.42
C TYR A 6 -2.19 15.71 20.16
N LEU A 7 -1.09 15.54 20.90
CA LEU A 7 -0.19 14.39 20.74
C LEU A 7 -0.84 13.06 21.14
N PHE A 8 -1.81 13.07 22.06
CA PHE A 8 -2.54 11.87 22.48
C PHE A 8 -3.67 11.45 21.52
N GLN A 9 -4.02 12.27 20.52
CA GLN A 9 -5.02 11.91 19.51
C GLN A 9 -4.43 11.10 18.35
N ILE A 10 -3.10 11.00 18.26
CA ILE A 10 -2.45 10.31 17.16
C ILE A 10 -2.29 8.83 17.53
N PRO A 11 -2.90 7.90 16.77
CA PRO A 11 -2.80 6.48 17.07
C PRO A 11 -1.35 5.99 16.98
N MET A 12 -0.83 5.49 18.09
CA MET A 12 0.52 4.93 18.18
C MET A 12 0.65 3.68 17.30
N GLY A 13 1.76 3.57 16.57
CA GLY A 13 2.05 2.42 15.69
C GLY A 13 1.45 2.52 14.29
N THR A 14 0.84 3.66 13.93
CA THR A 14 0.43 3.97 12.55
C THR A 14 1.28 5.11 12.01
N ARG A 15 1.36 5.26 10.68
CA ARG A 15 2.06 6.40 10.07
C ARG A 15 1.36 7.69 10.47
N ASN A 16 2.13 8.62 11.02
CA ASN A 16 1.68 9.98 11.31
C ASN A 16 1.51 10.75 9.98
N PRO A 17 0.65 11.78 9.94
CA PRO A 17 0.50 12.63 8.75
C PRO A 17 1.82 13.26 8.28
N ASP A 18 2.75 13.46 9.21
CA ASP A 18 4.08 14.02 8.95
C ASP A 18 5.09 12.96 8.46
N ASP A 19 4.73 11.68 8.40
CA ASP A 19 5.59 10.58 7.93
C ASP A 19 5.61 10.52 6.39
N ASN A 20 6.19 11.56 5.80
CA ASN A 20 6.32 11.80 4.37
C ASN A 20 7.76 11.55 3.85
N GLY A 21 8.55 10.78 4.61
CA GLY A 21 9.85 10.30 4.18
C GLY A 21 9.80 9.50 2.88
N PRO A 22 10.93 9.38 2.16
CA PRO A 22 11.00 8.58 0.95
C PRO A 22 10.66 7.11 1.24
N ILE A 23 10.19 6.41 0.21
CA ILE A 23 9.96 4.96 0.29
C ILE A 23 11.29 4.26 0.54
N ASP A 24 11.34 3.38 1.53
CA ASP A 24 12.55 2.61 1.84
C ASP A 24 12.53 1.29 1.07
N PHE A 25 13.28 1.21 -0.03
CA PHE A 25 13.39 -0.02 -0.82
C PHE A 25 14.21 -1.13 -0.13
N SER A 26 14.80 -0.87 1.03
CA SER A 26 15.41 -1.91 1.89
C SER A 26 14.40 -2.56 2.84
N SER A 27 13.26 -1.90 3.09
CA SER A 27 12.16 -2.42 3.89
C SER A 27 11.37 -3.46 3.08
N PRO A 28 11.28 -4.71 3.54
CA PRO A 28 10.47 -5.73 2.85
C PRO A 28 8.99 -5.34 2.72
N PHE A 29 8.48 -4.60 3.70
CA PHE A 29 7.09 -4.12 3.71
C PHE A 29 6.85 -3.07 2.62
N ASP A 30 7.72 -2.08 2.51
CA ASP A 30 7.62 -1.00 1.52
C ASP A 30 7.72 -1.57 0.10
N VAL A 31 8.65 -2.50 -0.13
CA VAL A 31 8.78 -3.19 -1.42
C VAL A 31 7.51 -4.00 -1.74
N MET A 32 6.96 -4.72 -0.77
CA MET A 32 5.70 -5.47 -0.98
C MET A 32 4.54 -4.55 -1.36
N MET A 33 4.31 -3.49 -0.57
CA MET A 33 3.17 -2.59 -0.73
C MET A 33 3.26 -1.74 -2.00
N TYR A 34 4.42 -1.15 -2.25
CA TYR A 34 4.56 -0.13 -3.30
C TYR A 34 5.04 -0.67 -4.64
N ILE A 35 5.60 -1.89 -4.68
CA ILE A 35 6.06 -2.51 -5.94
C ILE A 35 5.28 -3.79 -6.24
N ILE A 36 5.31 -4.76 -5.32
CA ILE A 36 4.81 -6.12 -5.61
C ILE A 36 3.28 -6.12 -5.76
N MET A 37 2.55 -5.47 -4.86
CA MET A 37 1.08 -5.39 -4.91
C MET A 37 0.55 -4.78 -6.22
N PRO A 38 1.03 -3.61 -6.70
CA PRO A 38 0.65 -3.06 -8.00
C PRO A 38 0.93 -4.01 -9.17
N VAL A 39 2.10 -4.65 -9.19
CA VAL A 39 2.47 -5.60 -10.24
C VAL A 39 1.54 -6.82 -10.22
N LEU A 40 1.26 -7.37 -9.04
CA LEU A 40 0.32 -8.47 -8.87
C LEU A 40 -1.09 -8.10 -9.35
N MET A 41 -1.58 -6.89 -9.04
CA MET A 41 -2.89 -6.43 -9.53
C MET A 41 -2.96 -6.41 -11.06
N ILE A 42 -1.90 -5.95 -11.74
CA ILE A 42 -1.82 -5.93 -13.20
C ILE A 42 -1.81 -7.37 -13.76
N LEU A 43 -0.99 -8.25 -13.18
CA LEU A 43 -0.90 -9.65 -13.61
C LEU A 43 -2.23 -10.38 -13.45
N LEU A 44 -2.88 -10.23 -12.28
CA LEU A 44 -4.19 -10.80 -12.00
C LEU A 44 -5.26 -10.26 -12.95
N TYR A 45 -5.24 -8.95 -13.23
CA TYR A 45 -6.15 -8.35 -14.20
C TYR A 45 -5.97 -8.96 -15.61
N ILE A 46 -4.74 -9.10 -16.07
CA ILE A 46 -4.44 -9.69 -17.39
C ILE A 46 -4.89 -11.15 -17.43
N PHE A 47 -4.60 -11.93 -16.38
CA PHE A 47 -5.03 -13.32 -16.27
C PHE A 47 -6.55 -13.45 -16.30
N TRP A 48 -7.26 -12.66 -15.49
CA TRP A 48 -8.72 -12.62 -15.47
C TRP A 48 -9.30 -12.24 -16.83
N ARG A 49 -8.74 -11.21 -17.48
CA ARG A 49 -9.17 -10.74 -18.80
C ARG A 49 -9.00 -11.82 -19.88
N ARG A 50 -7.92 -12.59 -19.82
CA ARG A 50 -7.66 -13.69 -20.76
C ARG A 50 -8.63 -14.85 -20.55
N ASN A 51 -8.90 -15.23 -19.30
CA ASN A 51 -9.83 -16.33 -19.02
C ASN A 51 -11.27 -16.01 -19.44
N LYS A 52 -11.71 -14.76 -19.32
CA LYS A 52 -13.04 -14.35 -19.84
C LYS A 52 -13.20 -14.53 -21.35
N LYS A 53 -12.12 -14.41 -22.14
CA LYS A 53 -12.17 -14.66 -23.59
C LYS A 53 -12.26 -16.15 -23.93
N LYS A 54 -11.75 -17.02 -23.05
CA LYS A 54 -11.71 -18.48 -23.28
C LYS A 54 -13.05 -19.16 -23.00
N ASN A 55 -13.87 -18.60 -22.09
CA ASN A 55 -15.20 -19.11 -21.74
C ASN A 55 -16.35 -18.42 -22.49
N GLY A 56 -16.06 -17.53 -23.44
CA GLY A 56 -17.04 -16.82 -24.27
C GLY A 56 -17.12 -17.35 -25.70
N ASN A 57 -16.62 -18.56 -25.94
CA ASN A 57 -16.65 -19.30 -27.19
C ASN A 57 -17.04 -20.76 -26.88
#